data_AF-E2AA25-F1
#
_entry.id   AF-E2AA25-F1
#
_cell.length_a   1.000
_cell.length_b   1.000
_cell.length_c   1.000
_cell.angle_alpha   90.00
_cell.angle_beta   90.00
_cell.angle_gamma   90.00
#
_symmetry.space_group_name_H-M   'P 1'
#
loop_
_entity.id
_entity.type
_entity.pdbx_description
1 polymer ?
#
loop_
_entity_poly.entity_id
_entity_poly.type
_entity_poly.pdbx_seq_one_letter_code
_entity_poly.pdbx_strand_id
1 'polypeptide(L)'
;MGIVRLVHSLRSREDTLSRFAVKATLVGGIVYYSVHQGLWSKSEDSVQLYGKIYNNVAPYIKDNIPKEVVNELPPLPSTSDLSNFIKSSWNKGIITSTKFLSNTPTYITNGVQNIFETVQDYIKQQSVSEKSQ
;
A
#
# COMPACT_ATOMS: atom_id res chain seq x y z
N MET A 1 31.02 29.93 2.13
CA MET A 1 30.01 29.05 2.78
C MET A 1 29.37 28.00 1.87
N GLY A 2 29.70 27.88 0.57
CA GLY A 2 29.04 26.92 -0.34
C GLY A 2 29.49 25.46 -0.21
N ILE A 3 30.80 25.22 -0.04
CA ILE A 3 31.38 23.86 -0.08
C ILE A 3 30.97 23.02 1.15
N VAL A 4 30.87 23.64 2.33
CA VAL A 4 30.46 22.97 3.57
C VAL A 4 29.01 22.47 3.49
N ARG A 5 28.12 23.23 2.86
CA ARG A 5 26.72 22.82 2.62
C ARG A 5 26.63 21.66 1.61
N LEU A 6 27.50 21.66 0.60
CA LEU A 6 27.56 20.61 -0.41
C LEU A 6 27.99 19.26 0.20
N VAL A 7 29.03 19.28 1.03
CA VAL A 7 29.53 18.08 1.74
C VAL A 7 28.46 17.52 2.68
N HIS A 8 27.76 18.37 3.42
CA HIS A 8 26.70 17.93 4.33
C HIS A 8 25.48 17.36 3.56
N SER A 9 25.15 17.94 2.41
CA SER A 9 24.08 17.44 1.54
C SER A 9 24.43 16.07 0.93
N LEU A 10 25.67 15.88 0.48
CA LEU A 10 26.14 14.59 -0.05
C LEU A 10 26.14 13.51 1.03
N ARG A 11 26.65 13.81 2.23
CA ARG A 11 26.64 12.89 3.37
C ARG A 11 25.21 12.48 3.76
N SER A 12 24.28 13.43 3.85
CA SER A 12 22.87 13.13 4.13
C SER A 12 22.21 12.26 3.06
N ARG A 13 22.65 12.36 1.80
CA ARG A 13 22.12 11.59 0.68
C ARG A 13 22.59 10.13 0.73
N GLU A 14 23.85 9.90 1.08
CA GLU A 14 24.42 8.57 1.28
C GLU A 14 23.75 7.82 2.45
N ASP A 15 23.51 8.51 3.57
CA ASP A 15 22.78 7.94 4.71
C ASP A 15 21.34 7.56 4.35
N THR A 16 20.68 8.37 3.52
CA THR A 16 19.31 8.10 3.06
C THR A 16 19.26 6.91 2.09
N LEU A 17 20.23 6.82 1.16
CA LEU A 17 20.36 5.70 0.23
C LEU A 17 20.66 4.39 0.95
N SER A 18 21.55 4.40 1.94
CA SER A 18 21.87 3.20 2.73
C SER A 18 20.65 2.70 3.52
N ARG A 19 19.92 3.62 4.17
CA ARG A 19 18.66 3.28 4.86
C ARG A 19 17.59 2.74 3.91
N PHE A 20 17.49 3.31 2.71
CA PHE A 20 16.59 2.82 1.68
C PHE A 20 16.99 1.41 1.22
N ALA A 21 18.28 1.17 0.95
CA ALA A 21 18.77 -0.14 0.51
C ALA A 21 18.49 -1.22 1.54
N VAL A 22 18.78 -0.97 2.83
CA VAL A 22 18.51 -1.93 3.92
C VAL A 22 17.02 -2.25 4.00
N LYS A 23 16.15 -1.22 3.95
CA LYS A 23 14.69 -1.42 3.98
C LYS A 23 14.20 -2.18 2.74
N ALA A 24 14.71 -1.86 1.56
CA ALA A 24 14.34 -2.51 0.30
C ALA A 24 14.76 -3.98 0.28
N THR A 25 15.96 -4.31 0.77
CA THR A 25 16.42 -5.70 0.88
C THR A 25 15.57 -6.48 1.89
N LEU A 26 15.20 -5.87 3.02
CA LEU A 26 14.35 -6.53 4.02
C LEU A 26 12.96 -6.86 3.44
N VAL A 27 12.32 -5.88 2.81
CA VAL A 27 11.01 -6.06 2.16
C VAL A 27 11.10 -7.04 1.01
N GLY A 28 12.13 -6.92 0.16
CA GLY A 28 12.38 -7.84 -0.96
C GLY A 28 12.58 -9.27 -0.49
N GLY A 29 13.30 -9.48 0.62
CA GLY A 29 13.49 -10.79 1.24
C GLY A 29 12.19 -11.40 1.75
N ILE A 30 11.34 -10.61 2.43
CA ILE A 30 10.02 -11.06 2.89
C ILE A 30 9.12 -11.45 1.72
N VAL A 31 9.11 -10.63 0.66
CA VAL A 31 8.33 -10.89 -0.55
C VAL A 31 8.83 -12.15 -1.25
N TYR A 32 10.14 -12.28 -1.46
CA TYR A 32 10.75 -13.46 -2.08
C TYR A 32 10.42 -14.74 -1.30
N TYR A 33 10.55 -14.70 0.02
CA TYR A 33 10.19 -15.82 0.88
C TYR A 33 8.70 -16.16 0.80
N SER A 34 7.81 -15.15 0.78
CA SER A 34 6.36 -15.35 0.66
C SER A 34 5.96 -15.95 -0.69
N VAL A 35 6.64 -15.56 -1.78
CA VAL A 35 6.45 -16.18 -3.11
C VAL A 35 6.93 -17.62 -3.10
N HIS A 36 8.12 -17.88 -2.55
CA HIS A 36 8.71 -19.22 -2.46
C HIS A 36 7.88 -20.17 -1.58
N GLN A 37 7.25 -19.68 -0.51
CA GLN A 37 6.34 -20.48 0.30
C GLN A 37 5.05 -20.85 -0.44
N GLY A 38 4.81 -20.30 -1.62
CA GLY A 38 3.63 -20.59 -2.41
C GLY A 38 2.46 -19.64 -2.13
N LEU A 39 2.61 -18.64 -1.25
CA LEU A 39 1.53 -17.72 -0.87
C LEU A 39 1.01 -16.90 -2.06
N TRP A 40 1.89 -16.63 -3.02
CA TRP A 40 1.62 -15.94 -4.28
C TRP A 40 2.00 -16.76 -5.52
N SER A 41 2.31 -18.06 -5.35
CA SER A 41 2.65 -18.97 -6.44
C SER A 41 1.39 -19.53 -7.10
N LYS A 42 1.53 -20.57 -7.93
CA LYS A 42 0.40 -21.29 -8.53
C LYS A 42 -0.54 -21.84 -7.44
N SER A 43 -1.83 -21.93 -7.77
CA SER A 43 -2.90 -22.36 -6.86
C SER A 43 -2.65 -23.71 -6.19
N GLU A 44 -1.91 -24.61 -6.84
CA GLU A 44 -1.54 -25.92 -6.29
C GLU A 44 -0.61 -25.79 -5.06
N ASP A 45 0.37 -24.89 -5.13
CA ASP A 45 1.38 -24.71 -4.08
C ASP A 45 0.78 -24.01 -2.85
N SER A 46 -0.12 -23.04 -3.07
CA SER A 46 -0.81 -22.34 -1.98
C SER A 46 -1.79 -23.25 -1.23
N VAL A 47 -2.48 -24.16 -1.94
CA VAL A 47 -3.36 -25.18 -1.33
C VAL A 47 -2.54 -26.18 -0.51
N GLN A 48 -1.36 -26.59 -0.97
CA GLN A 48 -0.46 -27.45 -0.19
C GLN A 48 0.07 -26.76 1.07
N LEU A 49 0.43 -25.48 0.99
CA LEU A 49 0.83 -24.69 2.16
C LEU A 49 -0.31 -24.60 3.17
N TYR A 50 -1.52 -24.29 2.70
CA TYR A 50 -2.70 -24.23 3.56
C TYR A 50 -3.02 -25.59 4.20
N GLY A 51 -2.90 -26.69 3.45
CA GLY A 51 -3.05 -28.05 3.98
C GLY A 51 -2.02 -28.38 5.06
N LYS A 52 -0.76 -27.97 4.91
CA LYS A 52 0.28 -28.13 5.94
C LYS A 52 -0.02 -27.31 7.19
N ILE A 53 -0.45 -26.07 7.05
CA ILE A 53 -0.83 -25.21 8.18
C ILE A 53 -2.05 -25.81 8.89
N TYR A 54 -3.08 -26.19 8.14
CA TYR A 54 -4.28 -26.83 8.68
C TYR A 54 -3.94 -28.12 9.44
N ASN A 55 -3.16 -29.03 8.86
CA ASN A 55 -2.81 -30.29 9.53
C ASN A 55 -1.97 -30.08 10.80
N ASN A 56 -1.15 -29.03 10.86
CA ASN A 56 -0.38 -28.71 12.06
C ASN A 56 -1.22 -27.97 13.12
N VAL A 57 -2.18 -27.14 12.72
CA VAL A 57 -2.95 -26.28 13.64
C VAL A 57 -4.27 -26.93 14.09
N ALA A 58 -4.90 -27.71 13.23
CA ALA A 58 -6.14 -28.44 13.51
C ALA A 58 -6.11 -29.30 14.79
N PRO A 59 -5.05 -30.08 15.10
CA PRO A 59 -5.03 -30.86 16.35
C PRO A 59 -5.07 -29.96 17.59
N TYR A 60 -4.36 -28.83 17.59
CA TYR A 60 -4.35 -27.91 18.74
C TYR A 60 -5.69 -27.21 18.94
N ILE A 61 -6.41 -26.88 17.87
CA ILE A 61 -7.75 -26.30 17.93
C ILE A 61 -8.76 -27.34 18.42
N LYS A 62 -8.65 -28.59 17.95
CA LYS A 62 -9.55 -29.68 18.30
C LYS A 62 -9.44 -30.10 19.78
N ASP A 63 -8.24 -30.01 20.35
CA ASP A 63 -7.97 -30.46 21.71
C ASP A 63 -8.16 -29.34 22.76
N ASN A 64 -8.13 -28.06 22.37
CA ASN A 64 -8.21 -26.94 23.31
C ASN A 64 -9.49 -26.10 23.23
N ILE A 65 -10.33 -26.28 22.20
CA ILE A 65 -11.59 -25.53 22.06
C ILE A 65 -12.79 -26.44 22.41
N PRO A 66 -13.63 -26.04 23.38
CA PRO A 66 -14.87 -26.77 23.69
C PRO A 66 -15.74 -26.90 22.44
N LYS A 67 -16.34 -28.09 22.23
CA LYS A 67 -17.18 -28.39 21.05
C LYS A 67 -18.36 -27.43 20.89
N GLU A 68 -18.82 -26.82 21.98
CA GLU A 68 -19.84 -25.78 21.98
C GLU A 68 -19.40 -24.52 21.20
N VAL A 69 -18.14 -24.11 21.32
CA VAL A 69 -17.59 -22.92 20.63
C VAL A 69 -17.28 -23.21 19.16
N VAL A 70 -16.91 -24.46 18.83
CA VAL A 70 -16.65 -24.88 17.45
C VAL A 70 -17.93 -24.87 16.59
N ASN A 71 -19.08 -25.16 17.18
CA ASN A 71 -20.37 -25.16 16.47
C ASN A 71 -20.92 -23.75 16.19
N GLU A 72 -20.49 -22.73 16.95
CA GLU A 72 -20.87 -21.34 16.70
C GLU A 72 -19.94 -20.63 15.71
N LEU A 73 -18.78 -21.22 15.39
CA LEU A 73 -17.84 -20.66 14.43
C LEU A 73 -18.33 -20.93 13.00
N PRO A 74 -18.39 -19.89 12.14
CA PRO A 74 -18.72 -20.09 10.74
C PRO A 74 -17.72 -21.05 10.09
N PRO A 75 -18.16 -21.89 9.14
CA PRO A 75 -17.27 -22.80 8.44
C PRO A 75 -16.14 -22.00 7.77
N LEU A 76 -14.91 -22.50 7.87
CA LEU A 76 -13.76 -21.90 7.21
C LEU A 76 -14.09 -21.72 5.71
N PRO A 77 -13.80 -20.53 5.13
CA PRO A 77 -14.11 -20.28 3.74
C PRO A 77 -13.41 -21.32 2.87
N SER A 78 -14.14 -21.84 1.86
CA SER A 78 -13.57 -22.81 0.95
C SER A 78 -12.39 -22.20 0.19
N THR A 79 -11.47 -23.04 -0.29
CA THR A 79 -10.32 -22.57 -1.08
C THR A 79 -10.76 -21.80 -2.33
N SER A 80 -11.92 -22.16 -2.90
CA SER A 80 -12.58 -21.42 -3.98
C SER A 80 -13.05 -20.03 -3.56
N ASP A 81 -13.66 -19.89 -2.38
CA ASP A 81 -14.13 -18.58 -1.88
C ASP A 81 -12.95 -17.66 -1.58
N LEU A 82 -11.89 -18.19 -0.98
CA LEU A 82 -10.65 -17.45 -0.73
C LEU A 82 -9.99 -17.00 -2.03
N SER A 83 -9.90 -17.90 -3.01
CA SER A 83 -9.34 -17.59 -4.35
C SER A 83 -10.16 -16.51 -5.05
N ASN A 84 -11.48 -16.60 -5.00
CA ASN A 84 -12.39 -15.60 -5.58
C ASN A 84 -12.28 -14.25 -4.86
N PHE A 85 -12.14 -14.24 -3.53
CA PHE A 85 -11.92 -13.04 -2.75
C PHE A 85 -10.59 -12.35 -3.10
N ILE A 86 -9.50 -13.11 -3.21
CA ILE A 86 -8.19 -12.61 -3.60
C ILE A 86 -8.24 -12.03 -5.02
N LYS A 87 -8.82 -12.76 -5.98
CA LYS A 87 -9.01 -12.29 -7.37
C LYS A 87 -9.83 -10.99 -7.43
N SER A 88 -10.94 -10.93 -6.71
CA SER A 88 -11.81 -9.75 -6.66
C SER A 88 -11.10 -8.54 -6.05
N SER A 89 -10.36 -8.74 -4.96
CA SER A 89 -9.59 -7.69 -4.28
C SER A 89 -8.47 -7.16 -5.17
N TRP A 90 -7.78 -8.05 -5.89
CA TRP A 90 -6.77 -7.67 -6.87
C TRP A 90 -7.37 -6.82 -8.01
N ASN A 91 -8.46 -7.28 -8.62
CA ASN A 91 -9.14 -6.55 -9.69
C ASN A 91 -9.63 -5.17 -9.22
N LYS A 92 -10.21 -5.08 -8.02
CA LYS A 92 -10.58 -3.80 -7.40
C LYS A 92 -9.37 -2.90 -7.19
N GLY A 93 -8.25 -3.47 -6.73
CA GLY A 93 -7.00 -2.74 -6.56
C GLY A 93 -6.48 -2.13 -7.86
N ILE A 94 -6.44 -2.91 -8.94
CA ILE A 94 -6.03 -2.43 -10.27
C ILE A 94 -6.97 -1.34 -10.76
N ILE A 95 -8.30 -1.55 -10.68
CA ILE A 95 -9.30 -0.57 -11.12
C ILE A 95 -9.16 0.74 -10.35
N THR A 96 -9.06 0.69 -9.02
CA THR A 96 -8.91 1.88 -8.18
C THR A 96 -7.61 2.62 -8.47
N SER A 97 -6.49 1.89 -8.64
CA SER A 97 -5.18 2.51 -8.92
C SER A 97 -5.17 3.20 -10.28
N THR A 98 -5.68 2.53 -11.32
CA THR A 98 -5.82 3.11 -12.66
C THR A 98 -6.76 4.32 -12.64
N LYS A 99 -7.88 4.25 -11.91
CA LYS A 99 -8.82 5.36 -11.75
C LYS A 99 -8.21 6.54 -11.00
N PHE A 100 -7.39 6.27 -9.99
CA PHE A 100 -6.63 7.31 -9.30
C PHE A 100 -5.69 8.00 -10.28
N LEU A 101 -4.87 7.24 -11.01
CA LEU A 101 -3.95 7.75 -12.02
C LEU A 101 -4.68 8.57 -13.10
N SER A 102 -5.84 8.10 -13.59
CA SER A 102 -6.61 8.83 -14.59
C SER A 102 -7.21 10.12 -14.06
N ASN A 103 -7.57 10.17 -12.78
CA ASN A 103 -8.15 11.37 -12.15
C ASN A 103 -7.09 12.34 -11.62
N THR A 104 -5.83 11.90 -11.49
CA THR A 104 -4.73 12.73 -10.96
C THR A 104 -4.51 14.01 -11.78
N PRO A 105 -4.49 13.98 -13.13
CA PRO A 105 -4.38 15.19 -13.94
C PRO A 105 -5.48 16.20 -13.64
N THR A 106 -6.72 15.75 -13.47
CA THR A 106 -7.88 16.60 -13.17
C THR A 106 -7.75 17.29 -11.81
N TYR A 107 -7.28 16.57 -10.78
CA TYR A 107 -7.02 17.17 -9.47
C TYR A 107 -5.89 18.20 -9.51
N ILE A 108 -4.84 17.94 -10.30
CA ILE A 108 -3.72 18.86 -10.50
C ILE A 108 -4.18 20.12 -11.24
N THR A 109 -4.90 19.99 -12.35
CA THR A 109 -5.40 21.16 -13.11
C THR A 109 -6.37 22.00 -12.28
N ASN A 110 -7.28 21.36 -11.54
CA ASN A 110 -8.21 22.09 -10.66
C ASN A 110 -7.46 22.80 -9.53
N GLY A 111 -6.44 22.17 -8.94
CA GLY A 111 -5.60 22.79 -7.91
C GLY A 111 -4.82 23.99 -8.43
N VAL A 112 -4.21 23.87 -9.61
CA VAL A 112 -3.47 24.97 -10.27
C VAL A 112 -4.39 26.11 -10.64
N GLN A 113 -5.58 25.81 -11.18
CA GLN A 113 -6.58 26.80 -11.53
C GLN A 113 -7.04 27.61 -10.30
N ASN A 114 -7.36 26.93 -9.20
CA ASN A 114 -7.76 27.58 -7.95
C ASN A 114 -6.66 28.50 -7.37
N ILE A 115 -5.40 28.08 -7.46
CA ILE A 115 -4.26 28.91 -7.03
C ILE A 115 -4.14 30.14 -7.92
N PHE A 116 -4.25 29.97 -9.24
CA PHE A 116 -4.16 31.07 -10.19
C PHE A 116 -5.28 32.10 -9.98
N GLU A 117 -6.51 31.63 -9.81
CA GLU A 117 -7.67 32.46 -9.49
C GLU A 117 -7.49 33.22 -8.17
N THR A 118 -7.03 32.52 -7.12
CA THR A 118 -6.75 33.15 -5.82
C THR A 118 -5.69 34.24 -5.94
N VAL A 119 -4.60 33.98 -6.67
CA VAL A 119 -3.53 34.96 -6.88
C VAL A 119 -4.02 36.16 -7.69
N GLN A 120 -4.81 35.93 -8.74
CA GLN A 120 -5.41 37.02 -9.51
C GLN A 120 -6.36 37.87 -8.66
N ASP A 121 -7.18 37.25 -7.82
CA ASP A 121 -8.10 37.96 -6.95
C ASP A 121 -7.36 38.77 -5.88
N TYR A 122 -6.27 38.25 -5.31
CA TYR A 122 -5.39 39.01 -4.43
C TYR A 122 -4.77 40.23 -5.12
N ILE A 123 -4.24 40.07 -6.34
CA ILE A 123 -3.65 41.17 -7.11
C ILE A 123 -4.70 42.25 -7.42
N LYS A 124 -5.91 41.84 -7.81
CA LYS A 124 -7.02 42.77 -8.07
C LYS A 124 -7.42 43.51 -6.80
N GLN A 125 -7.58 42.83 -5.67
CA GLN A 125 -7.93 43.47 -4.39
C GLN A 125 -6.87 44.49 -3.94
N GLN A 126 -5.58 44.16 -4.11
CA GLN A 126 -4.48 45.07 -3.77
C GLN A 126 -4.48 46.32 -4.67
N SER A 127 -4.72 46.15 -5.99
CA SER A 127 -4.81 47.28 -6.93
C SER A 127 -6.02 48.20 -6.71
N VAL A 128 -7.11 47.66 -6.15
CA VAL A 128 -8.30 48.44 -5.78
C VAL A 128 -8.04 49.20 -4.47
N SER A 129 -7.36 48.59 -3.50
CA SER A 129 -7.00 49.23 -2.23
C SER A 129 -6.00 50.39 -2.40
N GLU A 130 -5.03 50.26 -3.31
CA GLU A 130 -4.06 51.34 -3.63
C GLU A 130 -4.69 52.52 -4.38
N LYS A 131 -5.79 52.31 -5.12
CA LYS A 131 -6.51 53.38 -5.83
C LYS A 131 -7.50 54.14 -4.96
N SER A 132 -7.85 53.61 -3.79
CA SER A 132 -8.79 54.24 -2.84
C SER A 132 -8.12 55.06 -1.73
N GLN A 133 -6.79 55.20 -1.75
CA GLN A 133 -5.99 56.00 -0.82
C GLN A 133 -5.42 57.22 -1.55
#